data_AF-A0A158EK90-F1
#
_entry.id   AF-A0A158EK90-F1
#
_cell.length_a   1.000
_cell.length_b   1.000
_cell.length_c   1.000
_cell.angle_alpha   90.00
_cell.angle_beta   90.00
_cell.angle_gamma   90.00
#
_symmetry.space_group_name_H-M   'P 1'
#
loop_
_entity.id
_entity.type
_entity.pdbx_description
1 polymer ?
#
loop_
_entity_poly.entity_id
_entity_poly.type
_entity_poly.pdbx_seq_one_letter_code
_entity_poly.pdbx_strand_id
1 'polypeptide(L)' 'MMRPTVDELMRRAFDAPRDPTSPEYKAGVRSILNLRVGGIPVPLPYELGTAQADAYFAGQNEGHRIWRKLEEEGEV' A
#
# COMPACT_ATOMS: atom_id res chain seq x y z
N MET A 1 2.44 -18.18 -12.17
CA MET A 1 2.92 -16.83 -12.54
C MET A 1 3.85 -16.32 -11.46
N MET A 2 4.80 -15.45 -11.80
CA MET A 2 5.63 -14.75 -10.81
C MET A 2 4.77 -13.65 -10.18
N ARG A 3 4.59 -13.68 -8.86
CA ARG A 3 3.84 -12.64 -8.13
C ARG A 3 4.55 -11.29 -8.30
N PRO A 4 3.83 -10.18 -8.52
CA PRO A 4 4.43 -8.86 -8.63
C PRO A 4 5.13 -8.45 -7.33
N THR A 5 6.26 -7.76 -7.46
CA THR A 5 7.00 -7.20 -6.33
C THR A 5 6.26 -5.99 -5.75
N VAL A 6 6.54 -5.65 -4.49
CA VAL A 6 5.95 -4.46 -3.84
C VAL A 6 6.32 -3.19 -4.59
N ASP A 7 7.54 -3.08 -5.11
CA ASP A 7 7.97 -1.91 -5.88
C ASP A 7 7.21 -1.79 -7.21
N GLU A 8 6.96 -2.91 -7.90
CA GLU A 8 6.12 -2.90 -9.10
C GLU A 8 4.68 -2.46 -8.81
N LEU A 9 4.09 -2.95 -7.71
CA LEU A 9 2.73 -2.57 -7.31
C LEU A 9 2.65 -1.09 -6.91
N MET A 10 3.64 -0.59 -6.16
CA MET A 10 3.74 0.82 -5.79
C MET A 10 3.90 1.71 -7.02
N ARG A 11 4.72 1.29 -7.98
CA ARG A 11 4.92 1.98 -9.25
C ARG A 11 3.62 2.04 -10.06
N ARG A 12 2.94 0.90 -10.24
CA ARG A 12 1.64 0.84 -10.94
C ARG A 12 0.60 1.77 -10.29
N ALA A 13 0.56 1.82 -8.96
CA ALA A 13 -0.38 2.67 -8.25
C ALA A 13 -0.08 4.17 -8.40
N PHE A 14 1.20 4.56 -8.48
CA PHE A 14 1.63 5.93 -8.22
C PHE A 14 2.41 6.62 -9.33
N ASP A 15 2.76 5.94 -10.43
CA ASP A 15 3.43 6.53 -11.60
C ASP A 15 2.47 7.25 -12.55
N ALA A 16 1.16 7.05 -12.42
CA ALA A 16 0.15 7.79 -13.18
C ALA A 16 -0.11 9.18 -12.57
N PRO A 17 -0.39 10.23 -13.37
CA PRO A 17 -0.83 11.52 -12.85
C PRO A 17 -2.08 11.34 -11.99
N ARG A 18 -1.99 11.73 -10.72
CA ARG A 18 -3.06 11.68 -9.74
C ARG A 18 -2.86 12.80 -8.73
N ASP A 19 -3.85 13.05 -7.89
CA ASP A 19 -3.74 14.05 -6.84
C ASP A 19 -2.50 13.79 -5.98
N PRO A 20 -1.76 14.84 -5.58
CA PRO A 20 -0.60 14.69 -4.72
C PRO A 20 -0.96 13.92 -3.45
N THR A 21 -0.33 12.77 -3.23
CA THR A 21 -0.52 11.99 -2.00
C THR A 21 0.69 12.12 -1.10
N SER A 22 0.44 12.25 0.20
CA SER A 22 1.50 12.39 1.20
C SER A 22 2.42 11.16 1.27
N PRO A 23 3.67 11.32 1.74
CA PRO A 23 4.57 10.20 1.99
C PRO A 23 3.98 9.15 2.94
N GLU A 24 3.23 9.57 3.96
CA GLU A 24 2.60 8.72 4.98
C GLU A 24 1.55 7.80 4.34
N TYR A 25 0.74 8.33 3.43
CA TYR A 25 -0.23 7.55 2.67
C TYR A 25 0.47 6.48 1.82
N LYS A 26 1.53 6.85 1.10
CA LYS A 26 2.32 5.89 0.31
C LYS A 26 2.95 4.82 1.21
N ALA A 27 3.43 5.19 2.39
CA ALA A 27 3.98 4.25 3.37
C ALA A 27 2.91 3.25 3.85
N GLY A 28 1.67 3.71 4.06
CA GLY A 28 0.53 2.86 4.41
C GLY A 28 0.15 1.87 3.32
N VAL A 29 0.19 2.29 2.05
CA VAL A 29 -0.01 1.35 0.92
C VAL A 29 1.10 0.31 0.92
N ARG A 30 2.36 0.74 1.03
CA ARG A 30 3.52 -0.15 1.00
C ARG A 30 3.50 -1.19 2.13
N SER A 31 3.06 -0.83 3.33
CA SER A 31 3.03 -1.75 4.47
C SER A 31 2.09 -2.94 4.24
N ILE A 32 0.89 -2.69 3.68
CA ILE A 32 -0.04 -3.76 3.32
C ILE A 32 0.52 -4.63 2.20
N LEU A 33 1.13 -4.02 1.19
CA LEU A 33 1.72 -4.80 0.08
C LEU A 33 2.89 -5.67 0.55
N ASN A 34 3.75 -5.18 1.45
CA ASN A 34 4.80 -5.98 2.10
C ASN A 34 4.23 -7.16 2.88
N LEU A 35 3.15 -6.94 3.64
CA LEU A 35 2.48 -7.99 4.38
C LEU A 35 1.90 -9.06 3.44
N ARG A 36 1.27 -8.64 2.33
CA ARG A 36 0.61 -9.57 1.41
C ARG A 36 1.57 -10.35 0.51
N VAL A 37 2.59 -9.68 -0.03
CA VAL A 37 3.59 -10.31 -0.90
C VAL A 37 4.59 -11.15 -0.09
N GLY A 38 5.11 -10.60 1.01
CA GLY A 38 6.22 -11.17 1.76
C GLY A 38 5.87 -11.72 3.15
N GLY A 39 4.65 -11.51 3.65
CA GLY A 39 4.28 -11.89 5.02
C GLY A 39 4.95 -11.01 6.09
N ILE A 40 5.50 -9.85 5.71
CA ILE A 40 6.27 -8.98 6.61
C ILE A 40 5.35 -7.90 7.17
N PRO A 41 4.93 -8.00 8.45
CA PRO A 41 4.21 -6.91 9.10
C PRO A 41 5.14 -5.71 9.29
N VAL A 42 4.65 -4.52 8.98
CA VAL A 42 5.37 -3.26 9.21
C VAL A 42 4.72 -2.55 10.41
N PRO A 43 5.47 -2.29 11.50
CA PRO A 43 4.96 -1.52 12.63
C PRO A 43 4.48 -0.13 12.18
N LEU A 44 3.44 0.39 12.83
CA LEU A 44 2.98 1.76 12.62
C LEU A 44 4.10 2.74 13.04
N PRO A 45 4.63 3.58 12.13
CA PRO A 45 5.74 4.48 12.45
C PRO A 45 5.29 5.85 12.97
N TYR A 46 3.98 6.09 13.06
CA TYR A 46 3.38 7.38 13.43
C TYR A 46 2.63 7.27 14.77
N GLU A 47 2.64 8.36 15.54
CA GLU A 47 1.88 8.45 16.77
C GLU A 47 0.37 8.42 16.48
N LEU A 48 -0.38 7.62 17.24
CA LEU A 48 -1.83 7.50 17.08
C LEU A 48 -2.53 8.84 17.37
N GLY A 49 -3.59 9.13 16.61
CA GLY A 49 -4.35 10.39 16.72
C GLY A 49 -3.71 11.58 16.01
N THR A 50 -2.64 11.37 15.26
CA THR A 50 -2.02 12.39 14.40
C THR A 50 -2.51 12.30 12.95
N ALA A 51 -2.46 13.41 12.23
CA ALA A 51 -2.79 13.45 10.81
C ALA A 51 -1.90 12.50 9.98
N GLN A 52 -0.65 12.28 10.39
CA GLN A 52 0.24 11.30 9.77
C GLN A 52 -0.26 9.87 9.94
N ALA A 53 -0.71 9.50 11.14
CA ALA A 53 -1.29 8.19 11.39
C ALA A 53 -2.58 7.99 10.57
N ASP A 54 -3.44 9.01 10.50
CA ASP A 54 -4.67 8.96 9.70
C ASP A 54 -4.37 8.77 8.20
N ALA A 55 -3.39 9.51 7.67
CA ALA A 55 -2.93 9.35 6.29
C ALA A 55 -2.36 7.94 6.03
N TYR A 56 -1.60 7.40 6.97
CA TYR A 56 -1.07 6.04 6.89
C TYR A 56 -2.17 4.98 6.91
N PHE A 57 -3.17 5.09 7.78
CA PHE A 57 -4.32 4.18 7.79
C PHE A 57 -5.15 4.28 6.50
N ALA A 58 -5.36 5.49 5.98
CA ALA A 58 -5.97 5.68 4.67
C ALA A 58 -5.18 4.99 3.55
N GLY A 59 -3.85 5.05 3.61
CA GLY A 59 -2.94 4.30 2.74
C GLY A 59 -3.13 2.78 2.87
N GLN A 60 -3.22 2.25 4.09
CA GLN A 60 -3.46 0.80 4.29
C GLN A 60 -4.78 0.35 3.64
N ASN A 61 -5.84 1.15 3.77
CA ASN A 61 -7.12 0.87 3.10
C ASN A 61 -7.00 0.81 1.57
N GLU A 62 -6.16 1.66 0.98
CA GLU A 62 -5.84 1.61 -0.46
C GLU A 62 -5.02 0.35 -0.79
N GLY A 63 -3.99 0.03 -0.01
CA GLY A 63 -3.19 -1.19 -0.20
C GLY A 63 -4.05 -2.46 -0.19
N HIS A 64 -5.06 -2.53 0.68
CA HIS A 64 -6.04 -3.63 0.67
C HIS A 64 -6.94 -3.65 -0.56
N ARG A 65 -7.31 -2.48 -1.11
CA ARG A 65 -8.07 -2.40 -2.36
C ARG A 65 -7.24 -2.87 -3.55
N ILE A 66 -5.98 -2.46 -3.63
CA ILE A 66 -5.03 -2.92 -4.66
C ILE A 66 -4.89 -4.44 -4.60
N TRP A 67 -4.66 -5.02 -3.41
CA TRP A 67 -4.50 -6.47 -3.27
C TRP A 67 -5.74 -7.25 -3.72
N ARG A 68 -6.93 -6.84 -3.29
CA ARG A 68 -8.19 -7.50 -3.70
C ARG A 68 -8.39 -7.47 -5.21
N LYS A 69 -8.06 -6.36 -5.86
CA LYS A 69 -8.12 -6.26 -7.32
C LYS A 69 -7.20 -7.27 -8.02
N LEU A 70 -5.98 -7.47 -7.50
CA LEU A 70 -5.06 -8.47 -8.04
C LEU A 70 -5.60 -9.90 -7.87
N GLU A 71 -6.25 -10.20 -6.74
CA GLU A 71 -6.91 -11.49 -6.50
C GLU A 71 -8.06 -11.72 -7.50
N GLU A 72 -8.88 -10.69 -7.74
CA GLU A 72 -9.99 -10.71 -8.72
C GLU A 72 -9.47 -10.90 -10.17
N GLU A 73 -8.31 -10.33 -10.49
CA GLU A 73 -7.66 -10.43 -11.81
C GLU A 73 -6.83 -11.72 -11.97
N GLY A 74 -6.65 -12.51 -10.90
CA GLY A 74 -5.86 -13.75 -10.91
C GLY A 74 -4.34 -13.52 -11.02
N GLU A 75 -3.86 -12.33 -10.64
CA GLU A 75 -2.42 -11.99 -10.65
C GLU A 75 -1.66 -12.50 -9.40
N VAL A 76 -2.39 -12.90 -8.35
CA VAL A 76 -1.84 -13.42 -7.07
C VAL A 76 -2.61 -14.60 -6.53
#